data_AF-A0A0J8SPA7-F1
#
_entry.id   AF-A0A0J8SPA7-F1
#
_cell.length_a   1.000
_cell.length_b   1.000
_cell.length_c   1.000
_cell.angle_alpha   90.00
_cell.angle_beta   90.00
_cell.angle_gamma   90.00
#
_symmetry.space_group_name_H-M   'P 1'
#
loop_
_entity.id
_entity.type
_entity.pdbx_description
1 polymer ?
#
loop_
_entity_poly.entity_id
_entity_poly.type
_entity_poly.pdbx_seq_one_letter_code
_entity_poly.pdbx_strand_id
1 'polypeptide(L)'
;MVNPSTGNIEYIIDKPLMYDSFEPEGYQQVEGVNAFPEESLSYDIHYELKEKKGQLYIDVIPSLAWLNDASRVYPVTIDPTIVKFQPTYRLADTNIRSAFP
;
A
#
# COMPACT_ATOMS: atom_id res chain seq x y z
N MET A 1 -11.65 -4.95 -13.31
CA MET A 1 -13.10 -5.15 -13.21
C MET A 1 -13.77 -3.83 -12.87
N VAL A 2 -15.04 -3.70 -13.25
CA VAL A 2 -15.93 -2.55 -13.02
C VAL A 2 -16.83 -2.92 -11.83
N ASN A 3 -17.14 -1.99 -10.94
CA ASN A 3 -18.12 -2.22 -9.88
C ASN A 3 -19.50 -2.44 -10.54
N PRO A 4 -20.13 -3.62 -10.39
CA PRO A 4 -21.40 -3.94 -11.05
C PRO A 4 -22.58 -3.11 -10.53
N SER A 5 -22.48 -2.52 -9.34
CA SER A 5 -23.53 -1.68 -8.75
C SER A 5 -23.51 -0.25 -9.29
N THR A 6 -22.32 0.29 -9.60
CA THR A 6 -22.14 1.68 -10.04
C THR A 6 -21.79 1.81 -11.53
N GLY A 7 -21.39 0.70 -12.17
CA GLY A 7 -20.91 0.71 -13.55
C GLY A 7 -19.55 1.36 -13.74
N ASN A 8 -18.86 1.75 -12.65
CA ASN A 8 -17.60 2.48 -12.69
C ASN A 8 -16.42 1.62 -12.22
N ILE A 9 -15.20 1.96 -12.66
CA ILE A 9 -14.00 1.43 -12.02
C ILE A 9 -13.80 2.20 -10.73
N GLU A 10 -13.75 1.49 -9.61
CA GLU A 10 -13.49 2.07 -8.30
C GLU A 10 -12.09 1.68 -7.80
N TYR A 11 -11.50 2.57 -7.03
CA TYR A 11 -10.22 2.39 -6.37
C TYR A 11 -10.41 2.65 -4.88
N ILE A 12 -9.78 1.82 -4.06
CA ILE A 12 -9.65 2.06 -2.62
C ILE A 12 -8.22 2.55 -2.41
N ILE A 13 -8.11 3.64 -1.66
CA ILE A 13 -6.83 4.22 -1.29
C ILE A 13 -6.72 4.02 0.21
N ASP A 14 -5.78 3.19 0.64
CA ASP A 14 -5.52 2.97 2.06
C ASP A 14 -4.74 4.16 2.63
N LYS A 15 -4.85 4.37 3.95
CA LYS A 15 -4.08 5.43 4.63
C LYS A 15 -2.58 5.21 4.32
N PRO A 16 -1.85 6.25 3.90
CA PRO A 16 -0.44 6.07 3.59
C PRO A 16 0.33 5.80 4.88
N LEU A 17 1.50 5.21 4.72
CA LEU A 17 2.46 5.01 5.81
C LEU A 17 3.87 5.29 5.32
N MET A 18 4.78 5.51 6.27
CA MET A 18 6.21 5.63 5.99
C MET A 18 7.01 4.87 7.04
N TYR A 19 8.17 4.36 6.66
CA TYR A 19 9.04 3.61 7.57
C TYR A 19 10.51 3.65 7.17
N ASP A 20 11.39 3.40 8.12
CA ASP A 20 12.83 3.29 7.84
C ASP A 20 13.10 2.04 6.96
N SER A 21 13.88 2.18 5.89
CA SER A 21 14.19 1.07 4.97
C SER A 21 15.41 0.23 5.43
N PHE A 22 15.75 0.26 6.73
CA PHE A 22 16.97 -0.39 7.23
C PHE A 22 16.84 -1.91 7.30
N GLU A 23 17.71 -2.61 6.57
CA GLU A 23 17.95 -4.04 6.73
C GLU A 23 19.19 -4.25 7.62
N PRO A 24 19.04 -4.82 8.83
CA PRO A 24 20.18 -5.11 9.70
C PRO A 24 21.19 -6.07 9.05
N GLU A 25 22.47 -5.93 9.39
CA GLU A 25 23.51 -6.87 8.95
C GLU A 25 23.17 -8.30 9.44
N GLY A 26 23.03 -9.24 8.50
CA GLY A 26 22.63 -10.62 8.79
C GLY A 26 21.12 -10.87 8.88
N TYR A 27 20.27 -9.88 8.59
CA TYR A 27 18.84 -10.09 8.47
C TYR A 27 18.53 -11.07 7.33
N GLN A 28 17.94 -12.22 7.67
CA GLN A 28 17.43 -13.18 6.69
C GLN A 28 15.93 -12.98 6.54
N GLN A 29 15.54 -12.43 5.41
CA GLN A 29 14.14 -12.25 5.07
C GLN A 29 13.53 -13.58 4.63
N VAL A 30 12.37 -13.93 5.18
CA VAL A 30 11.55 -15.02 4.63
C VAL A 30 10.94 -14.52 3.33
N GLU A 31 11.11 -15.26 2.24
CA GLU A 31 10.57 -14.90 0.92
C GLU A 31 9.06 -14.63 1.04
N GLY A 32 8.65 -13.37 0.79
CA GLY A 32 7.26 -12.90 0.91
C GLY A 32 6.88 -12.20 2.22
N VAL A 33 7.81 -11.99 3.17
CA VAL A 33 7.54 -11.26 4.43
C VAL A 33 8.44 -10.02 4.54
N ASN A 34 7.87 -8.83 4.33
CA ASN A 34 8.51 -7.55 4.64
C ASN A 34 8.16 -7.14 6.08
N ALA A 35 8.93 -7.57 7.08
CA ALA A 35 8.70 -7.21 8.48
C ALA A 35 9.67 -6.12 8.92
N PHE A 36 9.17 -4.88 9.02
CA PHE A 36 9.90 -3.73 9.57
C PHE A 36 9.68 -3.68 11.09
N PRO A 37 10.69 -3.25 11.88
CA PRO A 37 10.47 -3.00 13.31
C PRO A 37 9.29 -2.04 13.48
N GLU A 38 8.33 -2.36 14.36
CA GLU A 38 7.16 -1.50 14.60
C GLU A 38 7.56 -0.06 15.00
N GLU A 39 8.72 0.10 15.65
CA GLU A 39 9.27 1.40 16.06
C GLU A 39 9.69 2.30 14.89
N SER A 40 9.90 1.72 13.70
CA SER A 40 10.25 2.44 12.48
C SER A 40 9.03 2.81 11.64
N LEU A 41 7.82 2.34 11.98
CA LEU A 41 6.60 2.62 11.21
C LEU A 41 5.89 3.89 11.70
N SER A 42 5.47 4.75 10.77
CA SER A 42 4.74 5.97 11.06
C SER A 42 3.53 6.19 10.15
N TYR A 43 2.45 6.66 10.77
CA TYR A 43 1.22 7.12 10.10
C TYR A 43 1.08 8.64 10.10
N ASP A 44 2.16 9.38 10.43
CA ASP A 44 2.24 10.84 10.35
C ASP A 44 2.51 11.28 8.90
N ILE A 45 1.59 10.90 8.03
CA ILE A 45 1.59 11.11 6.59
C ILE A 45 0.13 11.13 6.15
N HIS A 46 -0.19 11.96 5.17
CA HIS A 46 -1.57 12.11 4.70
C HIS A 46 -1.63 12.40 3.21
N TYR A 47 -2.83 12.30 2.63
CA TYR A 47 -3.08 12.72 1.26
C TYR A 47 -3.74 14.09 1.22
N GLU A 48 -3.38 14.88 0.22
CA GLU A 48 -4.22 15.97 -0.28
C GLU A 48 -4.80 15.60 -1.64
N LEU A 49 -6.10 15.81 -1.81
CA LEU A 49 -6.82 15.48 -3.05
C LEU A 49 -7.13 16.76 -3.82
N LYS A 50 -6.75 16.82 -5.10
CA LYS A 50 -7.01 17.96 -5.98
C LYS A 50 -7.62 17.47 -7.29
N GLU A 51 -8.78 17.98 -7.67
CA GLU A 51 -9.39 17.71 -8.98
C GLU A 51 -9.16 18.87 -9.93
N LYS A 52 -8.63 18.60 -11.12
CA LYS A 52 -8.41 19.63 -12.14
C LYS A 52 -8.62 19.05 -13.53
N LYS A 53 -9.52 19.65 -14.31
CA LYS A 53 -9.82 19.24 -15.69
C LYS A 53 -10.19 17.75 -15.83
N GLY A 54 -10.93 17.21 -14.86
CA GLY A 54 -11.32 15.79 -14.83
C GLY A 54 -10.19 14.81 -14.45
N GLN A 55 -9.04 15.32 -14.00
CA GLN A 55 -7.95 14.52 -13.45
C GLN A 55 -7.93 14.68 -11.94
N LEU A 56 -7.92 13.55 -11.21
CA LEU A 56 -7.64 13.51 -9.77
C LEU A 56 -6.12 13.45 -9.56
N TYR A 57 -5.62 14.38 -8.74
CA TYR A 57 -4.26 14.41 -8.22
C TYR A 57 -4.31 14.04 -6.74
N ILE A 58 -3.41 13.13 -6.34
CA ILE A 58 -3.26 12.65 -4.97
C ILE A 58 -1.84 13.01 -4.56
N ASP A 59 -1.69 14.04 -3.74
CA ASP A 59 -0.40 14.45 -3.21
C ASP A 59 -0.16 13.69 -1.90
N VAL A 60 1.00 13.05 -1.76
CA VAL A 60 1.39 12.33 -0.54
C VAL A 60 2.28 13.24 0.29
N ILE A 61 1.82 13.63 1.48
CA ILE A 61 2.45 14.64 2.33
C ILE A 61 2.98 13.98 3.60
N PRO A 62 4.28 13.60 3.66
CA PRO A 62 4.90 13.06 4.86
C PRO A 62 5.19 14.15 5.88
N SER A 63 5.22 13.79 7.16
CA SER A 63 5.64 14.69 8.23
C SER A 63 7.12 14.98 8.16
N LEU A 64 7.45 16.26 7.94
CA LEU A 64 8.83 16.75 8.00
C LEU A 64 9.44 16.58 9.39
N ALA A 65 8.64 16.66 10.46
CA ALA A 65 9.15 16.47 11.81
C ALA A 65 9.62 15.03 12.01
N TRP A 66 8.84 14.06 11.55
CA TRP A 66 9.22 12.64 11.62
C TRP A 66 10.42 12.33 10.72
N LEU A 67 10.45 12.87 9.49
CA LEU A 67 11.55 12.67 8.54
C LEU A 67 12.87 13.26 9.07
N ASN A 68 12.84 14.45 9.65
CA ASN A 68 14.05 15.11 10.15
C ASN A 68 14.45 14.69 11.56
N ASP A 69 13.77 13.70 12.16
CA ASP A 69 14.19 13.16 13.44
C ASP A 69 15.56 12.48 13.32
N ALA A 70 16.45 12.76 14.26
CA ALA A 70 17.83 12.26 14.25
C ALA A 70 17.92 10.73 14.39
N SER A 71 16.85 10.06 14.84
CA SER A 71 16.78 8.61 14.95
C SER A 71 16.39 7.91 13.64
N ARG A 72 16.02 8.66 12.58
CA ARG A 72 15.62 8.06 11.30
C ARG A 72 16.80 7.39 10.61
N VAL A 73 16.53 6.23 10.01
CA VAL A 73 17.52 5.52 9.19
C VAL A 73 17.12 5.65 7.74
N TYR A 74 18.00 6.28 6.97
CA TYR A 74 17.79 6.54 5.57
C TYR A 74 18.34 5.41 4.67
N PRO A 75 17.70 5.13 3.51
CA PRO A 75 16.50 5.79 3.01
C PRO A 75 15.24 5.42 3.81
N VAL A 76 14.20 6.25 3.70
CA VAL A 76 12.87 5.96 4.23
C VAL A 76 11.96 5.54 3.07
N THR A 77 11.08 4.57 3.31
CA THR A 77 10.04 4.17 2.38
C THR A 77 8.77 4.96 2.65
N ILE A 78 8.13 5.45 1.60
CA ILE A 78 6.76 5.98 1.62
C ILE A 78 5.89 5.01 0.85
N ASP A 79 4.84 4.50 1.48
CA ASP A 79 3.91 3.54 0.88
C ASP A 79 2.51 4.17 0.72
N PRO A 80 2.17 4.61 -0.50
CA PRO A 80 0.83 5.03 -0.87
C PRO A 80 0.09 3.87 -1.56
N THR A 81 -0.21 2.80 -0.84
CA THR A 81 -0.92 1.65 -1.41
C THR A 81 -2.30 2.07 -1.95
N ILE A 82 -2.47 1.89 -3.27
CA ILE A 82 -3.73 2.10 -3.98
C ILE A 82 -4.14 0.77 -4.59
N VAL A 83 -5.29 0.26 -4.17
CA VAL A 83 -5.83 -1.01 -4.67
C VAL A 83 -7.04 -0.75 -5.55
N LYS A 84 -7.09 -1.43 -6.69
CA LYS A 84 -8.28 -1.44 -7.52
C LYS A 84 -9.38 -2.21 -6.79
N PHE A 85 -10.57 -1.64 -6.66
CA PHE A 85 -11.69 -2.37 -6.10
C PHE A 85 -12.00 -3.59 -6.96
N GLN A 86 -11.97 -4.77 -6.35
CA GLN A 86 -12.34 -6.04 -6.97
C GLN A 86 -13.53 -6.63 -6.21
N PRO A 87 -14.76 -6.55 -6.74
CA PRO A 87 -15.97 -7.01 -6.05
C PRO A 87 -16.08 -8.53 -5.86
N THR A 88 -15.09 -9.33 -6.27
CA THR A 88 -15.13 -10.79 -6.23
C THR A 88 -13.98 -11.37 -5.40
N TYR A 89 -14.11 -11.28 -4.07
CA TYR A 89 -13.31 -12.05 -3.11
C TYR A 89 -14.04 -13.28 -2.54
N ARG A 90 -15.22 -13.66 -3.06
CA ARG A 90 -15.66 -15.05 -2.98
C ARG A 90 -15.21 -15.78 -4.22
N LEU A 91 -13.92 -16.11 -4.26
CA LEU A 91 -13.43 -17.24 -5.03
C LEU A 91 -14.24 -18.46 -4.54
N ALA A 92 -15.29 -18.84 -5.28
CA ALA A 92 -15.72 -20.22 -5.26
C ALA A 92 -14.49 -21.02 -5.68
N ASP A 93 -13.97 -21.77 -4.73
CA ASP A 93 -12.80 -22.63 -4.84
C ASP A 93 -13.00 -23.56 -6.04
N THR A 94 -12.56 -23.13 -7.22
CA THR A 94 -12.68 -23.96 -8.43
C THR A 94 -11.47 -24.86 -8.41
N ASN A 95 -11.56 -25.91 -7.60
CA ASN A 95 -10.79 -27.12 -7.84
C ASN A 95 -11.25 -27.65 -9.20
N ILE A 96 -10.63 -27.18 -10.30
CA ILE A 96 -10.67 -27.87 -11.57
C ILE A 96 -9.85 -29.14 -11.37
N ARG A 97 -10.48 -30.18 -10.81
CA ARG A 97 -10.00 -31.54 -11.01
C ARG A 97 -10.26 -31.86 -12.47
N SER A 98 -9.21 -31.80 -13.28
CA SER A 98 -9.22 -32.45 -14.59
C SER A 98 -9.39 -33.95 -14.37
N ALA A 99 -10.61 -34.45 -14.41
CA ALA A 99 -10.80 -35.81 -14.87
C ALA A 99 -10.58 -35.75 -16.39
N PHE A 100 -9.35 -36.06 -16.82
CA PHE A 100 -9.07 -36.48 -18.18
C PHE A 100 -9.91 -37.75 -18.48
N PRO A 101 -10.22 -37.99 -19.77
CA PRO A 101 -11.56 -38.30 -20.30
C PRO A 101 -12.11 -39.69 -19.98
#